data_AF-A0A4S8P2H6-F1
#
_entry.id   AF-A0A4S8P2H6-F1
#
_cell.length_a   1.000
_cell.length_b   1.000
_cell.length_c   1.000
_cell.angle_alpha   90.00
_cell.angle_beta   90.00
_cell.angle_gamma   90.00
#
_symmetry.space_group_name_H-M   'P 1'
#
loop_
_entity.id
_entity.type
_entity.pdbx_description
1 polymer ?
#
loop_
_entity_poly.entity_id
_entity_poly.type
_entity_poly.pdbx_seq_one_letter_code
_entity_poly.pdbx_strand_id
1 'polypeptide(L)'
;MMNAPGTADRIGRPASIAFWTAAPVLWLVSFFCWLAFAEPGTQSAKLLFIVLAAIPVPWLLWASWRMPRPRLDTYVAEGGALLTGFIAMYAVFLAFMLDESGPAPIGFTASFLAIAAVFIAAAWPLPGRRIVYGSAALAAATLAIGLRYLYSDENYHPGFESMTQDELLATVVFGLPALGIVLQIVWWLVSRNRTPKTAA
;
A
#
# COMPACT_ATOMS: atom_id res chain seq x y z
N MET A 1 21.64 41.27 17.66
CA MET A 1 21.40 41.06 16.21
C MET A 1 20.65 39.75 16.04
N MET A 2 19.37 39.81 15.66
CA MET A 2 18.54 38.64 15.40
C MET A 2 18.85 38.13 13.99
N ASN A 3 19.42 36.92 13.88
CA ASN A 3 19.57 36.25 12.59
C ASN A 3 18.17 35.84 12.12
N ALA A 4 17.71 36.41 11.01
CA ALA A 4 16.46 36.03 10.37
C ALA A 4 16.58 34.58 9.83
N PRO A 5 15.80 33.60 10.34
CA PRO A 5 15.71 32.28 9.73
C PRO A 5 14.61 32.34 8.67
N GLY A 6 14.94 32.43 7.37
CA GLY A 6 13.87 32.69 6.39
C GLY A 6 14.02 32.21 4.95
N THR A 7 15.22 32.14 4.37
CA THR A 7 15.35 32.01 2.92
C THR A 7 15.85 30.65 2.44
N ALA A 8 16.84 30.04 3.10
CA ALA A 8 17.36 28.72 2.69
C ALA A 8 16.33 27.58 2.87
N ASP A 9 15.53 27.64 3.93
CA ASP A 9 14.56 26.58 4.29
C ASP A 9 13.31 26.55 3.38
N ARG A 10 13.05 27.63 2.64
CA ARG A 10 11.90 27.74 1.71
C ARG A 10 12.20 27.21 0.31
N ILE A 11 13.45 27.27 -0.15
CA ILE A 11 13.83 26.86 -1.51
C ILE A 11 13.93 25.32 -1.62
N GLY A 12 14.29 24.63 -0.54
CA GLY A 12 14.35 23.16 -0.51
C GLY A 12 12.99 22.44 -0.44
N ARG A 13 11.95 23.10 0.07
CA ARG A 13 10.59 22.52 0.21
C ARG A 13 9.87 22.24 -1.11
N PRO A 14 9.76 23.17 -2.08
CA PRO A 14 9.06 22.91 -3.33
C PRO A 14 9.76 21.83 -4.17
N ALA A 15 11.10 21.78 -4.15
CA ALA A 15 11.86 20.73 -4.83
C ALA A 15 11.61 19.34 -4.23
N SER A 16 11.52 19.24 -2.90
CA SER A 16 11.14 18.01 -2.18
C SER A 16 9.73 17.56 -2.54
N ILE A 17 8.74 18.45 -2.52
CA ILE A 17 7.35 18.11 -2.87
C ILE A 17 7.24 17.68 -4.34
N ALA A 18 7.89 18.40 -5.25
CA ALA A 18 7.93 18.05 -6.67
C ALA A 18 8.52 16.65 -6.89
N PHE A 19 9.58 16.29 -6.16
CA PHE A 19 10.15 14.95 -6.20
C PHE A 19 9.17 13.88 -5.71
N TRP A 20 8.52 14.09 -4.55
CA TRP A 20 7.58 13.11 -3.98
C TRP A 20 6.28 12.97 -4.78
N THR A 21 5.87 14.02 -5.50
CA THR A 21 4.72 13.97 -6.42
C THR A 21 5.10 13.34 -7.76
N ALA A 22 6.32 13.57 -8.25
CA ALA A 22 6.79 13.00 -9.51
C ALA A 22 7.10 11.50 -9.40
N ALA A 23 7.66 11.04 -8.29
CA ALA A 23 8.00 9.63 -8.08
C ALA A 23 6.85 8.63 -8.36
N PRO A 24 5.61 8.81 -7.83
CA PRO A 24 4.52 7.87 -8.11
C PRO A 24 4.07 7.96 -9.57
N VAL A 25 4.09 9.16 -10.16
CA VAL A 25 3.72 9.36 -11.57
C VAL A 25 4.73 8.68 -12.49
N LEU A 26 6.03 8.85 -12.24
CA LEU A 26 7.10 8.21 -13.00
C LEU A 26 7.07 6.69 -12.86
N TRP A 27 6.77 6.19 -11.65
CA TRP A 27 6.58 4.76 -11.45
C TRP A 27 5.38 4.24 -12.23
N LEU A 28 4.23 4.92 -12.18
CA LEU A 28 3.03 4.54 -12.94
C LEU A 28 3.29 4.55 -14.44
N VAL A 29 3.90 5.61 -14.96
CA VAL A 29 4.28 5.69 -16.38
C VAL A 29 5.21 4.54 -16.74
N SER A 30 6.23 4.26 -15.93
CA SER A 30 7.15 3.14 -16.16
C SER A 30 6.44 1.79 -16.15
N PHE A 31 5.51 1.60 -15.20
CA PHE A 31 4.73 0.38 -15.03
C PHE A 31 3.78 0.14 -16.21
N PHE A 32 3.04 1.16 -16.64
CA PHE A 32 2.13 1.05 -17.78
C PHE A 32 2.85 1.00 -19.13
N CYS A 33 3.98 1.71 -19.29
CA CYS A 33 4.84 1.54 -20.45
C CYS A 33 5.37 0.11 -20.52
N TRP A 34 5.84 -0.45 -19.41
CA TRP A 34 6.21 -1.86 -19.37
C TRP A 34 5.03 -2.76 -19.76
N LEU A 35 3.84 -2.57 -19.18
CA LEU A 35 2.65 -3.36 -19.50
C LEU A 35 2.29 -3.30 -20.99
N ALA A 36 2.45 -2.14 -21.63
CA ALA A 36 2.10 -1.93 -23.05
C ALA A 36 3.11 -2.53 -24.02
N PHE A 37 4.40 -2.58 -23.65
CA PHE A 37 5.49 -3.00 -24.54
C PHE A 37 6.12 -4.35 -24.18
N ALA A 38 5.77 -4.95 -23.04
CA ALA A 38 6.31 -6.23 -22.65
C ALA A 38 5.77 -7.35 -23.55
N GLU A 39 6.68 -8.09 -24.17
CA GLU A 39 6.32 -9.33 -24.84
C GLU A 39 5.86 -10.37 -23.80
N PRO A 40 4.61 -10.85 -23.88
CA PRO A 40 4.07 -11.83 -22.93
C PRO A 40 4.93 -13.11 -22.90
N GLY A 41 5.16 -13.64 -21.70
CA GLY A 41 5.86 -14.92 -21.51
C GLY A 41 7.40 -14.85 -21.50
N THR A 42 8.01 -13.72 -21.87
CA THR A 42 9.47 -13.57 -21.83
C THR A 42 10.03 -13.50 -20.40
N GLN A 43 11.20 -14.10 -20.16
CA GLN A 43 11.85 -14.07 -18.84
C GLN A 43 12.24 -12.64 -18.43
N SER A 44 12.64 -11.81 -19.38
CA SER A 44 12.95 -10.39 -19.16
C SER A 44 11.73 -9.60 -18.69
N ALA A 45 10.54 -9.83 -19.28
CA ALA A 45 9.30 -9.20 -18.84
C ALA A 45 8.94 -9.59 -17.40
N LYS A 46 9.07 -10.89 -17.06
CA LYS A 46 8.80 -11.39 -15.69
C LYS A 46 9.75 -10.77 -14.66
N LEU A 47 11.04 -10.67 -14.96
CA LEU A 47 12.03 -10.05 -14.06
C LEU A 47 11.76 -8.55 -13.86
N LEU A 48 11.44 -7.84 -14.94
CA LEU A 48 11.14 -6.42 -14.88
C LEU A 48 9.85 -6.15 -14.08
N PHE A 49 8.84 -7.02 -14.23
CA PHE A 49 7.64 -6.98 -13.39
C PHE A 49 7.98 -7.10 -11.89
N ILE A 50 8.78 -8.10 -11.51
CA ILE A 50 9.18 -8.32 -10.12
C ILE A 50 9.91 -7.09 -9.57
N VAL A 51 10.82 -6.50 -10.36
CA VAL A 51 11.56 -5.29 -9.95
C VAL A 51 10.59 -4.12 -9.76
N LEU A 52 9.71 -3.85 -10.74
CA LEU A 52 8.76 -2.74 -10.66
C LEU A 52 7.79 -2.91 -9.49
N ALA A 53 7.27 -4.12 -9.28
CA ALA A 53 6.36 -4.44 -8.18
C ALA A 53 7.04 -4.36 -6.80
N ALA A 54 8.36 -4.54 -6.73
CA ALA A 54 9.11 -4.45 -5.47
C ALA A 54 9.43 -3.00 -5.07
N ILE A 55 9.55 -2.04 -6.01
CA ILE A 55 9.95 -0.64 -5.73
C ILE A 55 9.11 0.07 -4.65
N PRO A 56 7.78 -0.08 -4.59
CA PRO A 56 6.98 0.59 -3.56
C PRO A 56 7.34 0.21 -2.13
N VAL A 57 7.89 -0.99 -1.90
CA VAL A 57 8.27 -1.49 -0.56
C VAL A 57 9.41 -0.69 0.07
N PRO A 58 10.62 -0.62 -0.51
CA PRO A 58 11.71 0.16 0.06
C PRO A 58 11.36 1.65 0.09
N TRP A 59 10.56 2.16 -0.85
CA TRP A 59 10.09 3.53 -0.82
C TRP A 59 9.18 3.80 0.39
N LEU A 60 8.19 2.93 0.65
CA LEU A 60 7.30 3.07 1.80
C LEU A 60 8.06 3.02 3.13
N LEU A 61 9.00 2.07 3.26
CA LEU A 61 9.86 1.96 4.44
C LEU A 61 10.75 3.20 4.60
N TRP A 62 11.33 3.68 3.50
CA TRP A 62 12.14 4.89 3.51
C TRP A 62 11.33 6.12 3.95
N ALA A 63 10.14 6.31 3.38
CA ALA A 63 9.27 7.43 3.70
C ALA A 63 8.84 7.41 5.18
N SER A 64 8.38 6.26 5.66
CA SER A 64 7.92 6.11 7.05
C SER A 64 9.04 6.25 8.10
N TRP A 65 10.25 5.77 7.80
CA TRP A 65 11.38 5.80 8.75
C TRP A 65 12.19 7.10 8.69
N ARG A 66 12.36 7.71 7.52
CA ARG A 66 13.14 8.94 7.36
C ARG A 66 12.31 10.20 7.56
N MET A 67 10.99 10.14 7.37
CA MET A 67 10.11 11.30 7.47
C MET A 67 8.98 11.14 8.50
N PRO A 68 9.24 10.73 9.75
CA PRO A 68 8.18 10.39 10.72
C PRO A 68 7.34 11.58 11.21
N ARG A 69 7.78 12.82 10.95
CA ARG A 69 7.07 14.03 11.38
C ARG A 69 5.97 14.39 10.37
N PRO A 70 4.76 14.74 10.81
CA PRO A 70 3.66 15.09 9.91
C PRO A 70 3.97 16.40 9.15
N ARG A 71 4.29 16.27 7.86
CA ARG A 71 4.50 17.36 6.90
C ARG A 71 3.80 17.00 5.59
N LEU A 72 3.46 18.00 4.78
CA LEU A 72 2.83 17.77 3.46
C LEU A 72 3.66 16.78 2.62
N ASP A 73 4.98 16.99 2.53
CA ASP A 73 5.93 16.14 1.82
C ASP A 73 5.85 14.67 2.28
N THR A 74 5.76 14.44 3.59
CA THR A 74 5.60 13.10 4.17
C THR A 74 4.31 12.45 3.71
N TYR A 75 3.18 13.19 3.73
CA TYR A 75 1.89 12.64 3.31
C TYR A 75 1.86 12.31 1.82
N VAL A 76 2.50 13.14 1.00
CA VAL A 76 2.63 12.88 -0.45
C VAL A 76 3.52 11.65 -0.69
N ALA A 77 4.67 11.56 -0.01
CA ALA A 77 5.59 10.44 -0.15
C ALA A 77 4.98 9.12 0.31
N GLU A 78 4.36 9.09 1.50
CA GLU A 78 3.66 7.92 2.02
C GLU A 78 2.44 7.56 1.17
N GLY A 79 1.61 8.55 0.81
CA GLY A 79 0.43 8.32 -0.01
C GLY A 79 0.79 7.77 -1.39
N GLY A 80 1.85 8.30 -2.03
CA GLY A 80 2.38 7.79 -3.29
C GLY A 80 2.92 6.37 -3.17
N ALA A 81 3.71 6.08 -2.13
CA ALA A 81 4.24 4.74 -1.87
C ALA A 81 3.13 3.71 -1.57
N LEU A 82 2.10 4.10 -0.80
CA LEU A 82 0.93 3.27 -0.53
C LEU A 82 0.16 3.01 -1.82
N LEU A 83 -0.17 4.05 -2.60
CA LEU A 83 -0.92 3.91 -3.85
C LEU A 83 -0.21 3.00 -4.86
N THR A 84 1.07 3.26 -5.09
CA THR A 84 1.89 2.42 -5.99
C THR A 84 2.04 1.00 -5.47
N GLY A 85 2.17 0.82 -4.15
CA GLY A 85 2.19 -0.51 -3.51
C GLY A 85 0.87 -1.27 -3.68
N PHE A 86 -0.27 -0.59 -3.57
CA PHE A 86 -1.59 -1.17 -3.84
C PHE A 86 -1.73 -1.60 -5.31
N ILE A 87 -1.30 -0.76 -6.24
CA ILE A 87 -1.34 -1.08 -7.68
C ILE A 87 -0.42 -2.26 -7.99
N ALA A 88 0.78 -2.31 -7.41
CA ALA A 88 1.68 -3.44 -7.53
C ALA A 88 1.07 -4.73 -6.98
N MET A 89 0.48 -4.70 -5.77
CA MET A 89 -0.24 -5.85 -5.20
C MET A 89 -1.37 -6.33 -6.11
N TYR A 90 -2.17 -5.40 -6.63
CA TYR A 90 -3.29 -5.71 -7.51
C TYR A 90 -2.80 -6.34 -8.82
N ALA A 91 -1.71 -5.83 -9.40
CA ALA A 91 -1.12 -6.42 -10.60
C ALA A 91 -0.52 -7.80 -10.35
N VAL A 92 0.15 -8.02 -9.21
CA VAL A 92 0.66 -9.36 -8.81
C VAL A 92 -0.49 -10.34 -8.67
N PHE A 93 -1.59 -9.89 -8.08
CA PHE A 93 -2.80 -10.67 -7.97
C PHE A 93 -3.41 -11.04 -9.33
N LEU A 94 -3.61 -10.05 -10.22
CA LEU A 94 -4.15 -10.30 -11.55
C LEU A 94 -3.26 -11.23 -12.38
N ALA A 95 -1.94 -11.04 -12.31
CA ALA A 95 -0.98 -11.91 -12.99
C ALA A 95 -1.11 -13.37 -12.54
N PHE A 96 -1.48 -13.60 -11.28
CA PHE A 96 -1.75 -14.96 -10.78
C PHE A 96 -3.10 -15.50 -11.26
N MET A 97 -4.17 -14.72 -11.18
CA MET A 97 -5.51 -15.16 -11.63
C MET A 97 -5.53 -15.54 -13.11
N LEU A 98 -4.79 -14.81 -13.95
CA LEU A 98 -4.71 -15.06 -15.39
C LEU A 98 -3.86 -16.27 -15.78
N ASP A 99 -3.04 -16.80 -14.86
CA ASP A 99 -2.16 -17.94 -15.15
C ASP A 99 -2.88 -19.30 -14.99
N GLU A 100 -4.15 -19.31 -14.53
CA GLU A 100 -5.06 -20.47 -14.40
C GLU A 100 -4.44 -21.74 -13.78
N SER A 101 -3.36 -21.61 -12.99
CA SER A 101 -2.46 -22.72 -12.64
C SER A 101 -2.87 -23.52 -11.39
N GLY A 102 -4.15 -23.53 -11.03
CA GLY A 102 -4.67 -24.21 -9.84
C GLY A 102 -4.40 -23.44 -8.54
N PRO A 103 -4.27 -24.09 -7.37
CA PRO A 103 -4.11 -23.41 -6.09
C PRO A 103 -2.88 -22.51 -6.02
N ALA A 104 -3.02 -21.35 -5.37
CA ALA A 104 -1.97 -20.34 -5.31
C ALA A 104 -0.62 -20.91 -4.83
N PRO A 105 0.48 -20.71 -5.58
CA PRO A 105 1.82 -21.16 -5.20
C PRO A 105 2.20 -20.66 -3.81
N ILE A 106 2.95 -21.47 -3.06
CA ILE A 106 3.44 -21.09 -1.72
C ILE A 106 4.20 -19.75 -1.76
N GLY A 107 4.96 -19.49 -2.82
CA GLY A 107 5.67 -18.23 -3.03
C GLY A 107 4.74 -17.02 -3.14
N PHE A 108 3.54 -17.20 -3.68
CA PHE A 108 2.52 -16.14 -3.75
C PHE A 108 1.99 -15.81 -2.36
N THR A 109 1.61 -16.82 -1.57
CA THR A 109 1.19 -16.63 -0.16
C THR A 109 2.29 -15.93 0.66
N ALA A 110 3.55 -16.37 0.51
CA ALA A 110 4.69 -15.76 1.19
C ALA A 110 4.90 -14.29 0.82
N SER A 111 4.64 -13.92 -0.44
CA SER A 111 4.77 -12.53 -0.91
C SER A 111 3.76 -11.59 -0.24
N PHE A 112 2.50 -12.01 -0.10
CA PHE A 112 1.48 -11.20 0.58
C PHE A 112 1.73 -11.10 2.09
N LEU A 113 2.23 -12.16 2.73
CA LEU A 113 2.67 -12.11 4.13
C LEU A 113 3.89 -11.18 4.32
N ALA A 114 4.84 -11.19 3.38
CA ALA A 114 5.96 -10.26 3.40
C ALA A 114 5.48 -8.81 3.28
N ILE A 115 4.49 -8.53 2.43
CA ILE A 115 3.88 -7.20 2.31
C ILE A 115 3.15 -6.80 3.60
N ALA A 116 2.42 -7.73 4.24
CA ALA A 116 1.82 -7.47 5.55
C ALA A 116 2.88 -7.09 6.59
N ALA A 117 4.02 -7.79 6.62
CA ALA A 117 5.15 -7.47 7.49
C ALA A 117 5.75 -6.08 7.17
N VAL A 118 5.83 -5.69 5.89
CA VAL A 118 6.27 -4.36 5.46
C VAL A 118 5.34 -3.28 6.02
N PHE A 119 4.02 -3.45 5.93
CA PHE A 119 3.07 -2.48 6.49
C PHE A 119 3.21 -2.36 8.01
N ILE A 120 3.42 -3.48 8.72
CA ILE A 120 3.68 -3.47 10.17
C ILE A 120 4.99 -2.73 10.48
N ALA A 121 6.06 -3.00 9.73
CA ALA A 121 7.35 -2.35 9.89
C ALA A 121 7.28 -0.84 9.58
N ALA A 122 6.49 -0.44 8.58
CA ALA A 122 6.24 0.96 8.24
C ALA A 122 5.44 1.69 9.33
N ALA A 123 4.53 0.98 10.01
CA ALA A 123 3.72 1.54 11.10
C ALA A 123 4.50 1.79 12.40
N TRP A 124 5.65 1.13 12.57
CA TRP A 124 6.42 1.16 13.81
C TRP A 124 6.79 2.58 14.28
N PRO A 125 7.42 3.44 13.43
CA PRO A 125 7.73 4.83 13.80
C PRO A 125 6.52 5.77 13.83
N LEU A 126 5.33 5.33 13.43
CA LEU A 126 4.15 6.18 13.17
C LEU A 126 2.96 5.81 14.06
N PRO A 127 2.99 6.11 15.39
CA PRO A 127 1.93 5.70 16.32
C PRO A 127 0.54 6.26 15.94
N GLY A 128 0.49 7.46 15.37
CA GLY A 128 -0.76 8.10 14.95
C GLY A 128 -1.39 7.55 13.67
N ARG A 129 -0.76 6.57 12.99
CA ARG A 129 -1.22 6.01 11.71
C ARG A 129 -1.37 4.49 11.73
N ARG A 130 -1.19 3.86 12.89
CA ARG A 130 -1.15 2.39 13.05
C ARG A 130 -2.43 1.70 12.58
N ILE A 131 -3.59 2.35 12.67
CA ILE A 131 -4.86 1.72 12.26
C ILE A 131 -4.90 1.56 10.73
N VAL A 132 -4.47 2.58 9.98
CA VAL A 132 -4.42 2.52 8.52
C VAL A 132 -3.44 1.45 8.06
N TYR A 133 -2.20 1.47 8.56
CA TYR A 133 -1.20 0.45 8.21
C TYR A 133 -1.60 -0.95 8.68
N GLY A 134 -2.23 -1.07 9.86
CA GLY A 134 -2.74 -2.33 10.37
C GLY A 134 -3.87 -2.90 9.50
N SER A 135 -4.76 -2.05 8.99
CA SER A 135 -5.81 -2.47 8.05
C SER A 135 -5.26 -2.91 6.69
N ALA A 136 -4.21 -2.24 6.20
CA ALA A 136 -3.52 -2.63 4.97
C ALA A 136 -2.77 -3.96 5.15
N ALA A 137 -2.13 -4.16 6.31
CA ALA A 137 -1.52 -5.43 6.69
C ALA A 137 -2.57 -6.55 6.79
N LEU A 138 -3.74 -6.26 7.36
CA LEU A 138 -4.84 -7.20 7.43
C LEU A 138 -5.34 -7.56 6.03
N ALA A 139 -5.52 -6.59 5.14
CA ALA A 139 -5.90 -6.84 3.75
C ALA A 139 -4.90 -7.78 3.05
N ALA A 140 -3.60 -7.50 3.20
CA ALA A 140 -2.54 -8.36 2.65
C ALA A 140 -2.58 -9.78 3.25
N ALA A 141 -2.77 -9.92 4.56
CA ALA A 141 -2.88 -11.22 5.22
C ALA A 141 -4.15 -11.99 4.82
N THR A 142 -5.29 -11.29 4.70
CA THR A 142 -6.56 -11.87 4.24
C THR A 142 -6.44 -12.36 2.80
N LEU A 143 -5.74 -11.65 1.93
CA LEU A 143 -5.46 -12.14 0.57
C LEU A 143 -4.56 -13.38 0.60
N ALA A 144 -3.49 -13.37 1.41
CA ALA A 144 -2.58 -14.52 1.53
C ALA A 144 -3.32 -15.80 1.96
N ILE A 145 -4.22 -15.70 2.93
CA ILE A 145 -4.96 -16.84 3.49
C ILE A 145 -6.17 -17.18 2.62
N GLY A 146 -6.96 -16.15 2.27
CA GLY A 146 -8.20 -16.26 1.52
C GLY A 146 -8.00 -16.93 0.17
N LEU A 147 -6.95 -16.57 -0.58
CA LEU A 147 -6.70 -17.16 -1.90
C LEU A 147 -6.28 -18.61 -1.83
N ARG A 148 -5.51 -18.98 -0.80
CA ARG A 148 -5.13 -20.38 -0.58
C ARG A 148 -6.34 -21.25 -0.23
N TYR A 149 -7.30 -20.70 0.50
CA TYR A 149 -8.51 -21.41 0.92
C TYR A 149 -9.61 -21.41 -0.17
N LEU A 150 -9.76 -20.29 -0.90
CA LEU A 150 -10.73 -20.14 -1.99
C LEU A 150 -10.41 -21.06 -3.18
N TYR A 151 -9.13 -21.35 -3.43
CA TYR A 151 -8.69 -22.22 -4.52
C TYR A 151 -8.36 -23.66 -4.09
N SER A 152 -8.47 -24.02 -2.81
CA SER A 152 -8.17 -25.38 -2.34
C SER A 152 -9.34 -26.37 -2.46
N ASP A 153 -10.58 -25.89 -2.64
CA ASP A 153 -11.77 -26.72 -2.78
C ASP A 153 -12.54 -26.35 -4.05
N GLU A 154 -12.57 -27.25 -5.04
CA GLU A 154 -13.26 -27.05 -6.32
C GLU A 154 -14.79 -26.88 -6.19
N ASN A 155 -15.40 -27.13 -5.01
CA ASN A 155 -16.86 -27.13 -4.87
C ASN A 155 -17.34 -26.88 -3.43
N TYR A 156 -17.13 -25.71 -2.81
CA TYR A 156 -18.03 -25.23 -1.74
C TYR A 156 -17.72 -23.81 -1.26
N HIS A 157 -18.63 -22.86 -1.49
CA HIS A 157 -18.67 -21.58 -0.77
C HIS A 157 -20.05 -21.39 -0.14
N PRO A 158 -20.33 -21.97 1.04
CA PRO A 158 -21.62 -21.79 1.69
C PRO A 158 -21.70 -20.36 2.23
N GLY A 159 -22.44 -19.49 1.56
CA GLY A 159 -22.82 -18.16 2.06
C GLY A 159 -22.42 -16.93 1.23
N PHE A 160 -21.69 -17.10 0.10
CA PHE A 160 -21.30 -15.99 -0.80
C PHE A 160 -21.88 -16.14 -2.21
N GLU A 161 -23.13 -16.60 -2.33
CA GLU A 161 -23.81 -16.79 -3.62
C GLU A 161 -24.10 -15.47 -4.36
N SER A 162 -23.93 -14.32 -3.70
CA SER A 162 -24.28 -13.00 -4.22
C SER A 162 -23.12 -12.13 -4.72
N MET A 163 -21.86 -12.57 -4.58
CA MET A 163 -20.68 -11.82 -5.03
C MET A 163 -19.79 -12.65 -5.94
N THR A 164 -19.37 -12.05 -7.05
CA THR A 164 -18.34 -12.65 -7.91
C THR A 164 -16.97 -12.64 -7.21
N GLN A 165 -16.05 -13.52 -7.60
CA GLN A 165 -14.70 -13.56 -7.02
C GLN A 165 -13.95 -12.22 -7.17
N ASP A 166 -14.22 -11.51 -8.26
CA ASP A 166 -13.68 -10.16 -8.52
C ASP A 166 -14.24 -9.10 -7.55
N GLU A 167 -15.52 -9.20 -7.18
CA GLU A 167 -16.16 -8.31 -6.22
C GLU A 167 -15.66 -8.57 -4.79
N LEU A 168 -15.48 -9.84 -4.40
CA LEU A 168 -14.85 -10.22 -3.14
C LEU A 168 -13.42 -9.68 -3.06
N LEU A 169 -12.65 -9.83 -4.13
CA LEU A 169 -11.31 -9.28 -4.23
C LEU A 169 -11.31 -7.77 -4.06
N ALA A 170 -12.13 -7.06 -4.82
CA ALA A 170 -12.23 -5.61 -4.74
C ALA A 170 -12.62 -5.18 -3.32
N THR A 171 -13.52 -5.92 -2.66
CA THR A 171 -13.93 -5.65 -1.28
C THR A 171 -12.79 -5.87 -0.29
N VAL A 172 -11.95 -6.89 -0.46
CA VAL A 172 -10.80 -7.12 0.43
C VAL A 172 -9.67 -6.11 0.17
N VAL A 173 -9.30 -5.90 -1.11
CA VAL A 173 -8.20 -5.02 -1.52
C VAL A 173 -8.51 -3.56 -1.26
N PHE A 174 -9.74 -3.10 -1.52
CA PHE A 174 -10.12 -1.70 -1.34
C PHE A 174 -10.94 -1.45 -0.08
N GLY A 175 -11.83 -2.37 0.29
CA GLY A 175 -12.72 -2.20 1.44
C GLY A 175 -12.01 -2.24 2.78
N LEU A 176 -11.10 -3.20 3.02
CA LEU A 176 -10.36 -3.27 4.29
C LEU A 176 -9.47 -2.03 4.53
N PRO A 177 -8.67 -1.56 3.56
CA PRO A 177 -7.93 -0.30 3.72
C PRO A 177 -8.83 0.93 3.85
N ALA A 178 -9.93 1.01 3.10
CA ALA A 178 -10.90 2.10 3.22
C ALA A 178 -11.52 2.14 4.63
N LEU A 179 -11.89 0.97 5.18
CA LEU A 179 -12.37 0.85 6.56
C LEU A 179 -11.31 1.32 7.56
N GLY A 180 -10.04 0.97 7.36
CA GLY A 180 -8.96 1.45 8.21
C GLY A 180 -8.78 2.97 8.18
N ILE A 181 -8.93 3.59 7.00
CA ILE A 181 -8.92 5.06 6.86
C ILE A 181 -10.08 5.66 7.67
N VAL A 182 -11.30 5.14 7.51
CA VAL A 182 -12.48 5.61 8.25
C VAL A 182 -12.27 5.45 9.76
N LEU A 183 -11.81 4.29 10.21
CA LEU A 183 -11.53 4.04 11.64
C LEU A 183 -10.43 4.95 12.19
N GLN A 184 -9.39 5.23 11.40
CA GLN A 184 -8.33 6.17 11.78
C GLN A 184 -8.87 7.59 11.94
N ILE A 185 -9.76 8.04 11.04
CA ILE A 185 -10.42 9.35 11.11
C ILE A 185 -11.33 9.41 12.34
N VAL A 186 -12.16 8.40 12.57
CA VAL A 186 -13.06 8.33 13.73
C VAL A 186 -12.26 8.35 15.02
N TRP A 187 -11.20 7.54 15.13
CA TRP A 187 -10.32 7.53 16.30
C TRP A 187 -9.68 8.90 16.55
N TRP A 188 -9.25 9.59 15.50
CA TRP A 188 -8.70 10.94 15.60
C TRP A 188 -9.75 11.95 16.11
N LEU A 189 -10.97 11.92 15.57
CA LEU A 189 -12.07 12.77 16.00
C LEU A 189 -12.43 12.55 17.47
N VAL A 190 -12.52 11.28 17.91
CA VAL A 190 -12.82 10.91 19.30
C VAL A 190 -11.70 11.35 20.24
N SER A 191 -10.45 11.14 19.86
CA SER A 191 -9.29 11.49 20.69
C SER A 191 -9.12 13.00 20.85
N ARG A 192 -9.46 13.78 19.81
CA ARG A 192 -9.47 15.25 19.87
C ARG A 192 -10.53 15.79 20.83
N ASN A 193 -11.69 15.15 20.90
CA ASN A 193 -12.77 15.57 21.80
C ASN A 193 -12.55 15.15 23.26
N ARG A 194 -11.61 14.22 23.51
CA ARG A 194 -11.23 13.75 24.85
C ARG A 194 -10.09 14.55 25.48
N THR A 195 -9.49 15.51 24.78
CA THR A 195 -8.50 16.39 25.40
C THR A 195 -9.23 17.25 26.44
N PRO A 196 -9.00 17.07 27.74
CA PRO A 196 -9.69 17.86 28.74
C PRO A 196 -9.33 19.31 28.53
N LYS A 197 -10.33 20.20 28.54
CA LYS A 197 -10.12 21.55 29.07
C LYS A 197 -9.71 21.36 30.53
N THR A 198 -8.45 21.06 30.82
CA THR A 198 -7.92 21.30 32.15
C THR A 198 -7.99 22.80 32.34
N ALA A 199 -8.93 23.15 33.23
CA ALA A 199 -9.33 24.46 33.62
C ALA A 199 -8.12 25.36 33.92
N ALA A 200 -8.22 26.59 33.42
CA ALA A 200 -7.49 27.73 33.95
C ALA A 200 -7.94 28.02 35.39
#